data_AF-A0AB39UIG3-F1
#
_entry.id   AF-A0AB39UIG3-F1
#
_cell.length_a   1.000
_cell.length_b   1.000
_cell.length_c   1.000
_cell.angle_alpha   90.00
_cell.angle_beta   90.00
_cell.angle_gamma   90.00
#
_symmetry.space_group_name_H-M   'P 1'
#
loop_
_entity.id
_entity.type
_entity.pdbx_description
1 polymer ?
#
loop_
_entity_poly.entity_id
_entity_poly.type
_entity_poly.pdbx_seq_one_letter_code
_entity_poly.pdbx_strand_id
1 'polypeptide(L)'
;MISANGTSLLSRFVRNDKQAGLVMVVFGFLGFGAVNFPGTSAAYLAIAEFRIRLPLPHLDMTVSEWSQEGLLTLFFFIIGLDLRQEMATGFLKNPRNAVAPIFGAIGGVVLPVIMFMLINLSSPSTMGGWAIPTATDIAFR
;
A
#
# COMPACT_ATOMS: atom_id res chain seq x y z
N MET A 1 34.64 -25.80 -9.85
CA MET A 1 35.08 -24.39 -9.94
C MET A 1 34.17 -23.63 -10.91
N ILE A 2 32.95 -23.28 -10.51
CA ILE A 2 32.18 -22.12 -11.02
C ILE A 2 31.34 -21.64 -9.84
N SER A 3 31.57 -20.39 -9.42
CA SER A 3 30.95 -19.74 -8.27
C SER A 3 29.49 -19.36 -8.58
N ALA A 4 28.54 -19.92 -7.83
CA ALA A 4 27.12 -19.56 -7.87
C ALA A 4 26.77 -18.49 -6.81
N ASN A 5 27.66 -17.51 -6.57
CA ASN A 5 27.46 -16.49 -5.52
C ASN A 5 26.60 -15.28 -5.93
N GLY A 6 26.15 -15.18 -7.18
CA GLY A 6 25.36 -14.03 -7.64
C GLY A 6 23.88 -14.06 -7.21
N THR A 7 23.27 -15.25 -7.16
CA THR A 7 21.84 -15.42 -6.86
C THR A 7 21.54 -15.44 -5.34
N SER A 8 22.56 -15.67 -4.51
CA SER A 8 22.42 -15.74 -3.04
C SER A 8 22.34 -14.37 -2.36
N LEU A 9 22.91 -13.32 -2.97
CA LEU A 9 22.84 -11.95 -2.43
C LEU A 9 21.51 -11.28 -2.71
N LEU A 10 20.98 -11.44 -3.93
CA LEU A 10 19.66 -10.92 -4.31
C LEU A 10 18.54 -11.61 -3.52
N SER A 11 18.61 -12.93 -3.32
CA SER A 11 17.63 -13.68 -2.52
C SER A 11 17.69 -13.37 -1.02
N ARG A 12 18.85 -12.92 -0.49
CA ARG A 12 18.98 -12.43 0.89
C ARG A 12 18.51 -10.98 1.05
N PHE A 13 18.66 -10.16 0.02
CA PHE A 13 18.14 -8.78 0.02
C PHE A 13 16.61 -8.75 -0.03
N VAL A 14 16.01 -9.58 -0.88
CA VAL A 14 14.55 -9.70 -1.03
C VAL A 14 13.88 -10.34 0.20
N ARG A 15 14.62 -11.08 1.02
CA ARG A 15 14.10 -11.79 2.20
C ARG A 15 14.18 -11.00 3.50
N ASN A 16 14.63 -9.74 3.46
CA ASN A 16 14.77 -8.93 4.65
C ASN A 16 13.67 -7.88 4.68
N ASP A 17 12.61 -8.14 5.44
CA ASP A 17 11.45 -7.25 5.58
C ASP A 17 11.87 -5.81 5.96
N LYS A 18 12.96 -5.69 6.73
CA LYS A 18 13.58 -4.40 7.09
C LYS A 18 14.11 -3.61 5.89
N GLN A 19 14.61 -4.28 4.87
CA GLN A 19 15.14 -3.61 3.67
C GLN A 19 14.01 -3.12 2.77
N ALA A 20 12.89 -3.84 2.69
CA ALA A 20 11.71 -3.37 1.98
C ALA A 20 11.16 -2.07 2.59
N GLY A 21 11.02 -2.03 3.92
CA GLY A 21 10.61 -0.83 4.65
C GLY A 21 11.59 0.34 4.44
N LEU A 22 12.90 0.10 4.49
CA LEU A 22 13.91 1.12 4.23
C LEU A 22 13.81 1.70 2.81
N VAL A 23 13.62 0.83 1.81
CA VAL A 23 13.46 1.26 0.41
C VAL A 23 12.24 2.16 0.28
N MET A 24 11.09 1.79 0.86
CA MET A 24 9.88 2.62 0.84
C MET A 24 10.11 3.99 1.47
N VAL A 25 10.76 4.07 2.65
CA VAL A 25 11.08 5.34 3.31
C VAL A 25 11.94 6.23 2.40
N VAL A 26 12.98 5.66 1.77
CA VAL A 26 13.84 6.40 0.84
C VAL A 26 13.04 6.94 -0.35
N PHE A 27 12.20 6.12 -0.98
CA PHE A 27 11.35 6.58 -2.09
C PHE A 27 10.34 7.65 -1.66
N GLY A 28 9.77 7.55 -0.45
CA GLY A 28 8.89 8.56 0.12
C GLY A 28 9.60 9.92 0.26
N PHE A 29 10.82 9.92 0.81
CA PHE A 29 11.63 11.14 0.90
C PHE A 29 12.07 11.68 -0.46
N LEU A 30 12.41 10.81 -1.42
CA LEU A 30 12.75 11.22 -2.78
C LEU A 30 11.56 11.87 -3.48
N GLY A 31 10.36 11.30 -3.37
CA GLY A 31 9.13 11.88 -3.91
C GLY A 31 8.79 13.22 -3.27
N PHE A 32 8.87 13.30 -1.94
CA PHE A 32 8.69 14.55 -1.20
C PHE A 32 9.70 15.62 -1.63
N GLY A 33 10.98 15.27 -1.78
CA GLY A 33 11.99 16.19 -2.29
C GLY A 33 11.67 16.64 -3.72
N ALA A 34 11.38 15.69 -4.61
CA ALA A 34 11.15 15.96 -6.03
C ALA A 34 10.05 17.00 -6.29
N VAL A 35 8.96 16.97 -5.51
CA VAL A 35 7.85 17.93 -5.66
C VAL A 35 8.12 19.29 -4.99
N ASN A 36 9.00 19.37 -4.00
CA ASN A 36 9.27 20.61 -3.26
C ASN A 36 10.43 21.45 -3.82
N PHE A 37 11.32 20.88 -4.64
CA PHE A 37 12.44 21.62 -5.21
C PHE A 37 12.08 22.36 -6.53
N PRO A 38 12.45 23.64 -6.70
CA PRO A 38 12.14 24.41 -7.92
C PRO A 38 12.69 23.81 -9.22
N GLY A 39 13.82 23.10 -9.15
CA GLY A 39 14.45 22.47 -10.33
C GLY A 39 13.79 21.17 -10.80
N THR A 40 12.98 20.52 -9.96
CA THR A 40 12.41 19.19 -10.24
C THR A 40 10.88 19.17 -10.21
N SER A 41 10.25 20.07 -9.47
CA SER A 41 8.79 20.11 -9.24
C SER A 41 7.98 20.17 -10.53
N ALA A 42 8.34 21.06 -11.47
CA ALA A 42 7.64 21.21 -12.74
C ALA A 42 7.68 19.92 -13.58
N ALA A 43 8.85 19.27 -13.66
CA ALA A 43 9.00 18.01 -14.38
C ALA A 43 8.24 16.87 -13.70
N TYR A 44 8.29 16.80 -12.37
CA TYR A 44 7.55 15.80 -11.58
C TYR A 44 6.05 15.90 -11.82
N LEU A 45 5.47 17.11 -11.72
CA LEU A 45 4.04 17.34 -11.95
C LEU A 45 3.65 17.07 -13.40
N ALA A 46 4.46 17.50 -14.37
CA ALA A 46 4.21 17.23 -15.79
C ALA A 46 4.15 15.73 -16.11
N ILE A 47 5.01 14.93 -15.46
CA ILE A 47 4.96 13.46 -15.59
C ILE A 47 3.73 12.91 -14.86
N ALA A 48 3.49 13.33 -13.61
CA ALA A 48 2.39 12.81 -12.79
C ALA A 48 1.01 13.07 -13.43
N GLU A 49 0.82 14.25 -14.02
CA GLU A 49 -0.43 14.68 -14.67
C GLU A 49 -0.55 14.23 -16.13
N PHE A 50 0.51 13.62 -16.70
CA PHE A 50 0.46 13.14 -18.08
C PHE A 50 -0.66 12.12 -18.24
N ARG A 51 -1.64 12.43 -19.10
CA ARG A 51 -2.81 11.57 -19.34
C ARG A 51 -2.52 10.54 -20.41
N ILE A 52 -2.66 9.27 -20.04
CA ILE A 52 -2.61 8.16 -20.97
C ILE A 52 -4.04 7.89 -21.42
N ARG A 53 -4.34 8.17 -22.70
CA ARG A 53 -5.66 7.95 -23.28
C ARG A 53 -5.68 6.64 -24.05
N LEU A 54 -6.25 5.60 -23.45
CA LEU A 54 -6.53 4.35 -24.16
C LEU A 54 -8.00 4.34 -24.62
N PRO A 55 -8.33 3.81 -25.81
CA PRO A 55 -9.71 3.74 -26.30
C PRO A 55 -10.52 2.62 -25.61
N LEU A 56 -10.46 2.58 -24.28
CA LEU A 56 -11.19 1.68 -23.40
C LEU A 56 -11.91 2.50 -22.32
N PRO A 57 -13.14 2.13 -21.93
CA PRO A 57 -13.86 2.84 -20.89
C PRO A 57 -13.06 2.82 -19.57
N HIS A 58 -13.07 3.94 -18.86
CA HIS A 58 -12.38 4.15 -17.57
C HIS A 58 -10.83 4.13 -17.61
N LEU A 59 -10.21 4.16 -18.79
CA LEU A 59 -8.75 4.19 -18.93
C LEU A 59 -8.17 5.55 -19.38
N ASP A 60 -8.93 6.63 -19.29
CA ASP A 60 -8.40 8.01 -19.37
C ASP A 60 -7.95 8.45 -17.98
N MET A 61 -6.71 8.09 -17.66
CA MET A 61 -6.12 8.31 -16.34
C MET A 61 -4.73 8.96 -16.48
N THR A 62 -4.38 9.76 -15.49
CA THR A 62 -3.04 10.32 -15.32
C THR A 62 -2.05 9.22 -14.95
N VAL A 63 -0.75 9.46 -15.16
CA VAL A 63 0.31 8.54 -14.70
C VAL A 63 0.22 8.32 -13.19
N SER A 64 -0.11 9.36 -12.41
CA SER A 64 -0.33 9.24 -10.97
C SER A 64 -1.44 8.25 -10.63
N GLU A 65 -2.61 8.39 -11.26
CA GLU A 65 -3.75 7.49 -11.05
C GLU A 65 -3.43 6.05 -11.48
N TRP A 66 -2.75 5.88 -12.62
CA TRP A 66 -2.27 4.56 -13.07
C TRP A 66 -1.32 3.92 -12.07
N SER A 67 -0.39 4.69 -11.50
CA SER A 67 0.55 4.18 -10.51
C SER A 67 -0.17 3.78 -9.23
N GLN A 68 -1.12 4.59 -8.75
CA GLN A 68 -1.91 4.29 -7.55
C GLN A 68 -2.78 3.05 -7.74
N GLU A 69 -3.67 3.05 -8.72
CA GLU A 69 -4.63 1.96 -8.92
C GLU A 69 -3.93 0.68 -9.40
N GLY A 70 -2.91 0.80 -10.25
CA GLY A 70 -2.13 -0.33 -10.77
C GLY A 70 -1.31 -1.03 -9.70
N LEU A 71 -0.54 -0.29 -8.90
CA LEU A 71 0.25 -0.89 -7.81
C LEU A 71 -0.66 -1.45 -6.72
N LEU A 72 -1.75 -0.75 -6.37
CA LEU A 72 -2.71 -1.21 -5.37
C LEU A 72 -3.40 -2.50 -5.80
N THR A 73 -3.77 -2.60 -7.09
CA THR A 73 -4.34 -3.82 -7.67
C THR A 73 -3.35 -5.00 -7.56
N LEU A 74 -2.09 -4.79 -7.93
CA LEU A 74 -1.06 -5.83 -7.83
C LEU A 74 -0.81 -6.23 -6.37
N PHE A 75 -0.76 -5.27 -5.47
CA PHE A 75 -0.59 -5.48 -4.03
C PHE A 75 -1.71 -6.32 -3.44
N PHE A 76 -2.97 -5.96 -3.68
CA PHE A 76 -4.11 -6.74 -3.20
C PHE A 76 -4.22 -8.11 -3.86
N PHE A 77 -3.79 -8.24 -5.12
CA PHE A 77 -3.73 -9.53 -5.78
C PHE A 77 -2.78 -10.49 -5.06
N ILE A 78 -1.55 -10.04 -4.76
CA ILE A 78 -0.55 -10.83 -4.04
C ILE A 78 -1.06 -11.17 -2.63
N ILE A 79 -1.56 -10.19 -1.88
CA ILE A 79 -2.13 -10.42 -0.54
C ILE A 79 -3.31 -11.39 -0.59
N GLY A 80 -4.15 -11.30 -1.62
CA GLY A 80 -5.28 -12.20 -1.81
C GLY A 80 -4.83 -13.65 -2.04
N LEU A 81 -3.75 -13.85 -2.79
CA LEU A 81 -3.14 -15.17 -2.98
C LEU A 81 -2.55 -15.71 -1.68
N ASP A 82 -1.83 -14.88 -0.93
CA ASP A 82 -1.25 -15.25 0.37
C ASP A 82 -2.34 -15.61 1.38
N LEU A 83 -3.41 -14.81 1.45
CA LEU A 83 -4.56 -15.08 2.31
C LEU A 83 -5.26 -16.38 1.91
N ARG A 84 -5.44 -16.62 0.60
CA ARG A 84 -6.01 -17.88 0.11
C ARG A 84 -5.15 -19.08 0.51
N GLN A 85 -3.83 -18.96 0.42
CA GLN A 85 -2.89 -20.01 0.85
C GLN A 85 -2.99 -20.25 2.36
N GLU A 86 -3.07 -19.19 3.15
CA GLU A 86 -3.19 -19.26 4.62
C GLU A 86 -4.51 -19.90 5.06
N MET A 87 -5.59 -19.66 4.33
CA MET A 87 -6.88 -20.32 4.55
C MET A 87 -6.88 -21.79 4.12
N ALA A 88 -6.13 -22.16 3.07
CA ALA A 88 -6.09 -23.53 2.57
C ALA A 88 -5.22 -24.46 3.43
N THR A 89 -4.03 -23.98 3.82
CA THR A 89 -3.00 -24.80 4.47
C THR A 89 -2.39 -24.20 5.73
N GLY A 90 -2.68 -22.93 6.04
CA GLY A 90 -2.06 -22.19 7.14
C GLY A 90 -2.87 -22.16 8.44
N PHE A 91 -2.54 -21.18 9.28
CA PHE A 91 -3.13 -20.94 10.60
C PHE A 91 -4.64 -20.66 10.53
N LEU A 92 -5.08 -19.97 9.47
CA LEU A 92 -6.48 -19.58 9.25
C LEU A 92 -7.36 -20.73 8.75
N LYS A 93 -6.79 -21.89 8.42
CA LYS A 93 -7.57 -23.08 8.02
C LYS A 93 -8.57 -23.52 9.09
N ASN A 94 -8.20 -23.41 10.36
CA ASN A 94 -9.07 -23.76 11.47
C ASN A 94 -9.88 -22.53 11.90
N PRO A 95 -11.22 -22.56 11.86
CA PRO A 95 -12.04 -21.39 12.17
C PRO A 95 -11.84 -20.90 13.61
N ARG A 96 -11.52 -21.79 14.55
CA ARG A 96 -11.20 -21.45 15.94
C ARG A 96 -9.97 -20.54 16.06
N ASN A 97 -8.98 -20.70 15.18
CA ASN A 97 -7.77 -19.89 15.15
C ASN A 97 -8.00 -18.52 14.52
N ALA A 98 -8.93 -18.43 13.57
CA ALA A 98 -9.27 -17.20 12.86
C ALA A 98 -10.04 -16.18 13.74
N VAL A 99 -10.69 -16.63 14.83
CA VAL A 99 -11.50 -15.78 15.71
C VAL A 99 -10.70 -14.59 16.26
N ALA A 100 -9.53 -14.83 16.85
CA ALA A 100 -8.75 -13.77 17.47
C ALA A 100 -8.25 -12.72 16.45
N PRO A 101 -7.66 -13.09 15.30
CA PRO A 101 -7.32 -12.15 14.22
C PRO A 101 -8.51 -11.34 13.71
N ILE A 102 -9.68 -11.96 13.53
CA ILE A 102 -10.89 -11.27 13.05
C ILE A 102 -11.32 -10.19 14.03
N PHE A 103 -11.42 -10.52 15.32
CA PHE A 103 -11.80 -9.52 16.34
C PHE A 103 -10.74 -8.42 16.47
N GLY A 104 -9.46 -8.76 16.36
CA GLY A 104 -8.37 -7.77 16.32
C GLY A 104 -8.50 -6.81 15.14
N ALA A 105 -8.81 -7.32 13.94
CA ALA A 105 -9.01 -6.50 12.74
C ALA A 105 -10.26 -5.61 12.87
N ILE A 106 -11.39 -6.14 13.35
CA ILE A 106 -12.60 -5.35 13.59
C ILE A 106 -12.31 -4.22 14.57
N GLY A 107 -11.66 -4.51 15.70
CA GLY A 107 -11.28 -3.50 16.68
C GLY A 107 -10.35 -2.43 16.08
N GLY A 108 -9.38 -2.85 15.27
CA GLY A 108 -8.44 -1.98 14.56
C GLY A 108 -9.10 -1.06 13.52
N VAL A 109 -10.29 -1.39 13.03
CA VAL A 109 -11.06 -0.55 12.08
C VAL A 109 -12.11 0.28 12.82
N VAL A 110 -12.90 -0.32 13.69
CA VAL A 110 -14.05 0.34 14.35
C VAL A 110 -13.59 1.47 15.26
N LEU A 111 -12.52 1.26 16.04
CA LEU A 111 -12.08 2.24 17.02
C LEU A 111 -11.55 3.54 16.35
N PRO A 112 -10.67 3.50 15.33
CA PRO A 112 -10.25 4.71 14.62
C PRO A 112 -11.40 5.43 13.91
N VAL A 113 -12.37 4.70 13.32
CA VAL A 113 -13.54 5.30 12.67
C VAL A 113 -14.38 6.08 13.68
N ILE A 114 -14.70 5.48 14.83
CA ILE A 114 -15.48 6.15 15.88
C ILE A 114 -14.75 7.42 16.34
N MET A 115 -13.45 7.32 16.61
CA MET A 115 -12.65 8.48 17.03
C MET A 115 -12.64 9.59 15.98
N PHE A 116 -12.44 9.26 14.70
CA PHE A 116 -12.47 10.23 13.61
C PHE A 116 -13.83 10.92 13.49
N MET A 117 -14.91 10.13 13.55
CA MET A 117 -16.28 10.63 13.46
C MET A 117 -16.60 11.59 14.60
N LEU A 118 -16.25 11.22 15.85
CA LEU A 118 -16.47 12.06 17.03
C LEU A 118 -15.73 13.41 16.93
N ILE A 119 -14.51 13.40 16.42
CA ILE A 119 -13.70 14.63 16.23
C ILE A 119 -14.29 15.51 15.12
N ASN A 120 -14.86 14.90 14.07
CA ASN A 120 -15.33 15.61 12.87
C ASN A 120 -16.84 15.88 12.83
N LEU A 121 -17.58 15.66 13.94
CA LEU A 121 -19.04 15.83 14.00
C LEU A 121 -19.53 17.21 13.52
N SER A 122 -18.74 18.26 13.77
CA SER A 122 -19.09 19.64 13.42
C SER A 122 -18.75 20.03 11.98
N SER A 123 -18.14 19.13 11.21
CA SER A 123 -17.62 19.40 9.86
C SER A 123 -18.17 18.39 8.84
N PRO A 124 -19.38 18.61 8.30
CA PRO A 124 -19.98 17.70 7.32
C PRO A 124 -19.10 17.44 6.09
N SER A 125 -18.27 18.41 5.70
CA SER A 125 -17.35 18.31 4.56
C SER A 125 -16.21 17.30 4.78
N THR A 126 -15.82 17.00 6.01
CA THR A 126 -14.70 16.08 6.31
C THR A 126 -15.18 14.65 6.61
N MET A 127 -16.49 14.45 6.75
CA MET A 127 -17.09 13.19 7.16
C MET A 127 -16.84 12.03 6.18
N GLY A 128 -16.57 12.33 4.91
CA GLY A 128 -16.17 11.33 3.91
C GLY A 128 -14.78 10.71 4.14
N GLY A 129 -13.95 11.32 4.99
CA GLY A 129 -12.57 10.86 5.28
C GLY A 129 -12.47 9.73 6.32
N TRP A 130 -13.59 9.13 6.73
CA TRP A 130 -13.65 8.16 7.84
C TRP A 130 -12.78 6.91 7.63
N ALA A 131 -12.47 6.55 6.39
CA ALA A 131 -11.65 5.38 6.06
C ALA A 131 -10.14 5.64 6.19
N ILE A 132 -9.69 6.91 6.13
CA ILE A 132 -8.26 7.28 6.22
C ILE A 132 -7.57 6.72 7.48
N PRO A 133 -8.12 6.87 8.70
CA PRO A 133 -7.44 6.40 9.93
C PRO A 133 -7.46 4.88 10.11
N THR A 134 -8.17 4.13 9.25
CA THR A 134 -8.22 2.66 9.30
C THR A 134 -7.11 2.00 8.48
N ALA A 135 -6.46 2.75 7.59
CA ALA A 135 -5.41 2.22 6.74
C ALA A 135 -4.16 1.90 7.59
N THR A 136 -3.91 0.60 7.81
CA THR A 136 -2.63 0.13 8.35
C THR A 136 -1.76 -0.40 7.23
N ASP A 137 -0.65 0.28 6.98
CA ASP A 137 0.35 -0.18 6.01
C ASP A 137 1.11 -1.39 6.59
N ILE A 138 0.99 -2.52 5.91
CA ILE A 138 1.64 -3.78 6.31
C ILE A 138 3.15 -3.78 5.99
N ALA A 139 3.61 -2.92 5.08
CA ALA A 139 5.00 -2.91 4.63
C ALA A 139 5.97 -2.32 5.66
N PHE A 140 5.45 -1.66 6.71
CA PHE A 140 6.23 -1.08 7.80
C PHE A 140 6.21 -1.90 9.11
N ARG A 141 5.56 -3.07 9.13
CA ARG A 141 5.60 -4.02 10.28
C ARG A 141 6.75 -4.99 10.13
#